data_AF-A0A7C6J9R8-F1
#
_entry.id   AF-A0A7C6J9R8-F1
#
_cell.length_a   1.000
_cell.length_b   1.000
_cell.length_c   1.000
_cell.angle_alpha   90.00
_cell.angle_beta   90.00
_cell.angle_gamma   90.00
#
_symmetry.space_group_name_H-M   'P 1'
#
loop_
_entity.id
_entity.type
_entity.pdbx_description
1 polymer ?
#
loop_
_entity_poly.entity_id
_entity_poly.type
_entity_poly.pdbx_seq_one_letter_code
_entity_poly.pdbx_strand_id
1 'polypeptide(L)'
;MGLTSWNALKIVLAAGTPIQSLISGSGDTHVFCNQQALKILRSDRNITNLKYLNNYLEVINRGVLWADRGWKYLSHYYNPTTDSGLGPWPDARLEFNYYFDKSLALWNRGNKKKALFFLGASVHLVQDLCVPHHSNGIAFCGHQEYEKWVNNNYKLFSVYSNGIYNSFTVPDQWLTFNAGISRKYLPYVLSTGSDTSYKMATGVLLPLAQRSTAGFFKFYFDYISNIKGCH
;
A
#
# COMPACT_ATOMS: atom_id res chain seq x y z
N MET A 1 -8.74 -17.58 6.63
CA MET A 1 -7.71 -18.02 7.60
C MET A 1 -7.50 -16.93 8.66
N GLY A 2 -7.29 -17.26 9.93
CA GLY A 2 -7.05 -16.26 10.99
C GLY A 2 -5.60 -15.75 11.05
N LEU A 3 -5.37 -14.60 11.70
CA LEU A 3 -4.07 -13.92 11.77
C LEU A 3 -2.95 -14.77 12.40
N THR A 4 -3.23 -15.50 13.48
CA THR A 4 -2.25 -16.35 14.16
C THR A 4 -1.78 -17.49 13.25
N SER A 5 -2.73 -18.19 12.63
CA SER A 5 -2.44 -19.26 11.66
C SER A 5 -1.66 -18.72 10.47
N TRP A 6 -2.01 -17.52 9.99
CA TRP A 6 -1.31 -16.88 8.89
C TRP A 6 0.14 -16.52 9.23
N ASN A 7 0.38 -15.92 10.40
CA ASN A 7 1.73 -15.58 10.84
C ASN A 7 2.61 -16.83 11.04
N ALA A 8 2.06 -17.91 11.59
CA ALA A 8 2.76 -19.18 11.69
C ALA A 8 3.08 -19.77 10.30
N LEU A 9 2.11 -19.74 9.39
CA LEU A 9 2.28 -20.24 8.03
C LEU A 9 3.36 -19.45 7.26
N LYS A 10 3.41 -18.12 7.39
CA LYS A 10 4.48 -17.29 6.79
C LYS A 10 5.88 -17.75 7.22
N ILE A 11 6.05 -18.21 8.46
CA ILE A 11 7.33 -18.72 8.98
C ILE A 11 7.65 -20.09 8.35
N VAL A 12 6.68 -21.00 8.33
CA VAL A 12 6.84 -22.34 7.72
C VAL A 12 7.17 -22.24 6.24
N LEU A 13 6.41 -21.42 5.49
CA LEU A 13 6.62 -21.21 4.07
C LEU A 13 7.97 -20.56 3.76
N ALA A 14 8.47 -19.67 4.62
CA ALA A 14 9.79 -19.06 4.47
C ALA A 14 10.95 -20.05 4.70
N ALA A 15 10.74 -21.09 5.52
CA ALA A 15 11.74 -22.13 5.78
C ALA A 15 11.82 -23.18 4.65
N GLY A 16 10.76 -23.34 3.85
CA GLY A 16 10.64 -24.39 2.84
C GLY A 16 10.99 -24.00 1.40
N THR A 17 11.46 -22.77 1.14
CA THR A 17 11.72 -22.27 -0.22
C THR A 17 13.16 -21.82 -0.43
N PRO A 18 13.77 -22.03 -1.62
CA PRO A 18 14.96 -21.28 -2.01
C PRO A 18 14.64 -19.79 -1.93
N ILE A 19 15.61 -18.95 -1.56
CA ILE A 19 15.47 -17.48 -1.52
C ILE A 19 15.21 -16.99 -2.95
N GLN A 20 13.95 -17.03 -3.40
CA GLN A 20 13.53 -16.57 -4.71
C GLN A 20 13.17 -15.10 -4.61
N SER A 21 13.69 -14.33 -5.57
CA SER A 21 13.29 -12.96 -5.90
C SER A 21 11.87 -12.92 -6.51
N LEU A 22 10.89 -13.48 -5.80
CA LEU A 22 9.49 -13.37 -6.21
C LEU A 22 9.05 -11.94 -5.94
N ILE A 23 8.69 -11.26 -7.05
CA ILE A 23 8.34 -9.85 -7.22
C ILE A 23 9.56 -8.92 -7.30
N SER A 24 10.37 -9.07 -8.35
CA SER A 24 11.27 -8.03 -8.85
C SER A 24 10.58 -7.28 -10.00
N GLY A 25 9.72 -6.33 -9.65
CA GLY A 25 9.03 -5.50 -10.64
C GLY A 25 8.24 -4.33 -10.08
N SER A 26 7.60 -4.43 -8.91
CA SER A 26 6.71 -3.38 -8.35
C SER A 26 7.40 -2.40 -7.39
N GLY A 27 8.51 -2.81 -6.77
CA GLY A 27 9.09 -2.11 -5.61
C GLY A 27 9.44 -0.64 -5.86
N ASP A 28 9.92 -0.30 -7.07
CA ASP A 28 10.27 1.09 -7.39
C ASP A 28 9.01 1.97 -7.48
N THR A 29 7.88 1.43 -7.92
CA THR A 29 6.60 2.15 -8.02
C THR A 29 6.07 2.50 -6.62
N HIS A 30 6.14 1.57 -5.67
CA HIS A 30 5.73 1.87 -4.29
C HIS A 30 6.63 2.90 -3.60
N VAL A 31 7.95 2.78 -3.77
CA VAL A 31 8.91 3.76 -3.27
C VAL A 31 8.66 5.14 -3.91
N PHE A 32 8.37 5.17 -5.20
CA PHE A 32 7.98 6.38 -5.92
C PHE A 32 6.70 7.01 -5.32
N CYS A 33 5.66 6.23 -5.02
CA CYS A 33 4.45 6.72 -4.37
C CYS A 33 4.75 7.42 -3.03
N ASN A 34 5.65 6.86 -2.21
CA ASN A 34 6.08 7.51 -0.96
C ASN A 34 6.82 8.83 -1.21
N GLN A 35 7.72 8.87 -2.19
CA GLN A 35 8.45 10.09 -2.55
C GLN A 35 7.50 11.19 -3.04
N GLN A 36 6.56 10.83 -3.90
CA GLN A 36 5.55 11.75 -4.41
C GLN A 36 4.61 12.23 -3.31
N ALA A 37 4.22 11.37 -2.38
CA ALA A 37 3.41 11.76 -1.24
C ALA A 37 4.05 12.87 -0.40
N LEU A 38 5.37 12.84 -0.20
CA LEU A 38 6.08 13.93 0.50
C LEU A 38 6.06 15.24 -0.29
N LYS A 39 6.13 15.18 -1.62
CA LYS A 39 6.00 16.37 -2.49
C LYS A 39 4.58 16.94 -2.43
N ILE A 40 3.57 16.08 -2.45
CA ILE A 40 2.15 16.44 -2.31
C ILE A 40 1.90 17.12 -0.97
N LEU A 41 2.33 16.51 0.14
CA LEU A 41 2.23 17.10 1.48
C LEU A 41 2.87 18.49 1.54
N ARG A 42 4.05 18.66 0.92
CA ARG A 42 4.74 19.95 0.85
C ARG A 42 3.93 20.99 0.07
N SER A 43 3.47 20.64 -1.14
CA SER A 43 2.71 21.54 -2.01
C SER A 43 1.37 21.95 -1.38
N ASP A 44 0.73 21.02 -0.68
CA ASP A 44 -0.56 21.24 -0.02
C ASP A 44 -0.41 21.91 1.36
N ARG A 45 0.81 22.36 1.71
CA ARG A 45 1.14 23.02 2.99
C ARG A 45 0.90 22.16 4.24
N ASN A 46 0.78 20.84 4.08
CA ASN A 46 0.69 19.86 5.17
C ASN A 46 2.08 19.48 5.68
N ILE A 47 2.77 20.44 6.30
CA ILE A 47 4.20 20.34 6.61
C ILE A 47 4.56 19.85 8.02
N THR A 48 3.59 19.72 8.93
CA THR A 48 3.80 19.43 10.37
C THR A 48 4.75 18.25 10.61
N ASN A 49 4.51 17.12 9.94
CA ASN A 49 5.32 15.91 10.08
C ASN A 49 6.25 15.66 8.89
N LEU A 50 6.37 16.61 7.97
CA LEU A 50 7.11 16.42 6.71
C LEU A 50 8.61 16.24 6.93
N LYS A 51 9.23 17.03 7.82
CA LYS A 51 10.65 16.85 8.18
C LYS A 51 10.89 15.45 8.76
N TYR A 52 9.97 15.00 9.61
CA TYR A 52 10.04 13.71 10.26
C TYR A 52 9.91 12.57 9.23
N LEU A 53 8.93 12.64 8.33
CA LEU A 53 8.78 11.70 7.21
C LEU A 53 10.03 11.65 6.31
N ASN A 54 10.61 12.81 5.95
CA ASN A 54 11.82 12.85 5.13
C ASN A 54 13.00 12.13 5.81
N ASN A 55 13.20 12.38 7.11
CA ASN A 55 14.30 11.76 7.87
C ASN A 55 14.19 10.22 7.98
N TYR A 56 12.97 9.68 7.86
CA TYR A 56 12.72 8.24 7.99
C TYR A 56 12.21 7.59 6.70
N LEU A 57 12.21 8.30 5.57
CA LEU A 57 11.68 7.81 4.30
C LEU A 57 12.34 6.48 3.89
N GLU A 58 13.65 6.35 4.09
CA GLU A 58 14.36 5.09 3.81
C GLU A 58 13.83 3.92 4.68
N VAL A 59 13.51 4.17 5.94
CA VAL A 59 12.95 3.15 6.85
C VAL A 59 11.54 2.75 6.41
N ILE A 60 10.73 3.72 6.02
CA ILE A 60 9.38 3.50 5.49
C ILE A 60 9.46 2.69 4.18
N ASN A 61 10.35 3.06 3.27
CA ASN A 61 10.57 2.35 2.01
C ASN A 61 11.04 0.91 2.22
N ARG A 62 11.91 0.65 3.21
CA ARG A 62 12.28 -0.73 3.56
C ARG A 62 11.08 -1.54 4.06
N GLY A 63 10.16 -0.91 4.78
CA GLY A 63 8.91 -1.51 5.23
C GLY A 63 7.99 -1.89 4.07
N VAL A 64 7.83 -0.97 3.13
CA VAL A 64 7.10 -1.19 1.86
C VAL A 64 7.69 -2.39 1.12
N LEU A 65 8.99 -2.34 0.80
CA LEU A 65 9.66 -3.42 0.04
C LEU A 65 9.69 -4.76 0.78
N TRP A 66 9.54 -4.76 2.11
CA TRP A 66 9.47 -5.99 2.89
C TRP A 66 8.09 -6.66 2.82
N ALA A 67 7.03 -5.89 2.60
CA ALA A 67 5.67 -6.41 2.47
C ALA A 67 5.52 -7.31 1.23
N ASP A 68 6.18 -6.99 0.10
CA ASP A 68 6.15 -7.82 -1.11
C ASP A 68 6.97 -9.13 -1.03
N ARG A 69 7.82 -9.31 -0.02
CA ARG A 69 8.74 -10.45 0.01
C ARG A 69 8.07 -11.75 0.46
N GLY A 70 8.47 -12.85 -0.18
CA GLY A 70 8.05 -14.19 0.19
C GLY A 70 6.58 -14.41 -0.12
N TRP A 71 5.85 -15.06 0.78
CA TRP A 71 4.47 -15.47 0.52
C TRP A 71 3.41 -14.42 0.93
N LYS A 72 3.84 -13.24 1.36
CA LYS A 72 2.95 -12.20 1.89
C LYS A 72 1.98 -11.65 0.84
N TYR A 73 2.37 -11.67 -0.43
CA TYR A 73 1.53 -11.22 -1.54
C TYR A 73 0.16 -11.91 -1.58
N LEU A 74 0.03 -13.13 -1.03
CA LEU A 74 -1.23 -13.85 -0.94
C LEU A 74 -2.32 -13.08 -0.16
N SER A 75 -1.91 -12.18 0.74
CA SER A 75 -2.81 -11.31 1.51
C SER A 75 -2.87 -9.88 1.00
N HIS A 76 -2.50 -9.59 -0.25
CA HIS A 76 -2.52 -8.23 -0.81
C HIS A 76 -3.84 -7.87 -1.51
N TYR A 77 -4.79 -8.81 -1.54
CA TYR A 77 -6.04 -8.68 -2.27
C TYR A 77 -7.20 -8.30 -1.36
N TYR A 78 -8.06 -7.41 -1.82
CA TYR A 78 -9.34 -7.12 -1.18
C TYR A 78 -10.35 -6.56 -2.19
N ASN A 79 -11.45 -7.28 -2.37
CA ASN A 79 -12.58 -6.88 -3.19
C ASN A 79 -13.69 -6.29 -2.31
N PRO A 80 -13.97 -4.98 -2.42
CA PRO A 80 -14.95 -4.31 -1.57
C PRO A 80 -16.40 -4.68 -1.89
N THR A 81 -16.68 -5.34 -3.01
CA THR A 81 -18.06 -5.79 -3.33
C THR A 81 -18.40 -7.14 -2.74
N THR A 82 -17.41 -8.02 -2.59
CA THR A 82 -17.60 -9.36 -2.01
C THR A 82 -17.08 -9.46 -0.59
N ASP A 83 -16.48 -8.39 -0.09
CA ASP A 83 -15.82 -8.30 1.21
C ASP A 83 -14.77 -9.40 1.44
N SER A 84 -13.97 -9.70 0.42
CA SER A 84 -13.07 -10.86 0.42
C SER A 84 -11.74 -10.60 -0.31
N GLY A 85 -10.69 -11.31 0.10
CA GLY A 85 -9.39 -11.34 -0.59
C GLY A 85 -9.24 -12.52 -1.55
N LEU A 86 -8.00 -12.95 -1.76
CA LEU A 86 -7.67 -14.14 -2.54
C LEU A 86 -7.84 -15.39 -1.65
N GLY A 87 -9.03 -16.01 -1.68
CA GLY A 87 -9.30 -17.21 -0.87
C GLY A 87 -8.30 -18.35 -1.16
N PRO A 88 -7.85 -19.13 -0.16
CA PRO A 88 -8.28 -19.15 1.25
C PRO A 88 -7.51 -18.20 2.19
N TRP A 89 -6.69 -17.31 1.63
CA TRP A 89 -5.76 -16.46 2.37
C TRP A 89 -6.47 -15.29 3.06
N PRO A 90 -5.86 -14.70 4.11
CA PRO A 90 -6.36 -13.45 4.67
C PRO A 90 -6.42 -12.34 3.62
N ASP A 91 -7.34 -11.39 3.79
CA ASP A 91 -7.45 -10.24 2.90
C ASP A 91 -6.46 -9.12 3.28
N ALA A 92 -6.35 -8.12 2.39
CA ALA A 92 -5.48 -6.98 2.58
C ALA A 92 -5.84 -6.13 3.79
N ARG A 93 -7.12 -6.06 4.21
CA ARG A 93 -7.52 -5.29 5.39
C ARG A 93 -7.00 -5.92 6.67
N LEU A 94 -7.10 -7.25 6.77
CA LEU A 94 -6.57 -7.99 7.93
C LEU A 94 -5.06 -7.79 8.05
N GLU A 95 -4.32 -7.96 6.95
CA GLU A 95 -2.86 -7.79 6.95
C GLU A 95 -2.46 -6.32 7.22
N PHE A 96 -3.20 -5.37 6.66
CA PHE A 96 -3.01 -3.94 6.90
C PHE A 96 -3.22 -3.57 8.37
N ASN A 97 -4.33 -3.98 8.97
CA ASN A 97 -4.63 -3.69 10.37
C ASN A 97 -3.57 -4.28 11.30
N TYR A 98 -3.08 -5.51 11.01
CA TYR A 98 -1.97 -6.09 11.74
C TYR A 98 -0.69 -5.23 11.69
N TYR A 99 -0.31 -4.73 10.51
CA TYR A 99 0.86 -3.86 10.38
C TYR A 99 0.65 -2.48 11.03
N PHE A 100 -0.54 -1.92 10.88
CA PHE A 100 -0.88 -0.62 11.44
C PHE A 100 -0.85 -0.65 12.97
N ASP A 101 -1.52 -1.62 13.59
CA ASP A 101 -1.55 -1.81 15.05
C ASP A 101 -0.16 -2.06 15.61
N LYS A 102 0.64 -2.87 14.89
CA LYS A 102 2.04 -3.12 15.26
C LYS A 102 2.88 -1.86 15.20
N SER A 103 2.66 -1.02 14.19
CA SER A 103 3.30 0.29 14.06
C SER A 103 2.97 1.18 15.26
N LEU A 104 1.69 1.28 15.63
CA LEU A 104 1.24 2.07 16.77
C LEU A 104 1.80 1.56 18.11
N ALA A 105 1.76 0.25 18.35
CA ALA A 105 2.30 -0.35 19.55
C ALA A 105 3.80 -0.08 19.71
N LEU A 106 4.57 -0.19 18.62
CA LEU A 106 5.99 0.12 18.61
C LEU A 106 6.27 1.61 18.82
N TRP A 107 5.43 2.47 18.24
CA TRP A 107 5.52 3.92 18.42
C TRP A 107 5.32 4.31 19.89
N ASN A 108 4.31 3.75 20.54
CA ASN A 108 3.99 4.01 21.95
C ASN A 108 5.10 3.52 22.90
N ARG A 109 5.80 2.45 22.53
CA ARG A 109 7.00 1.96 23.25
C ARG A 109 8.28 2.76 22.94
N GLY A 110 8.19 3.85 22.20
CA GLY A 110 9.33 4.69 21.81
C GLY A 110 10.19 4.12 20.67
N ASN A 111 9.85 2.96 20.10
CA ASN A 111 10.58 2.33 19.02
C ASN A 111 10.18 2.90 17.65
N LYS A 112 10.48 4.19 17.45
CA LYS A 112 10.02 4.97 16.29
C LYS A 112 10.52 4.41 14.94
N LYS A 113 11.77 3.93 14.87
CA LYS A 113 12.31 3.31 13.64
C LYS A 113 11.50 2.07 13.24
N LYS A 114 11.25 1.14 14.16
CA LYS A 114 10.46 -0.06 13.85
C LYS A 114 8.99 0.27 13.59
N ALA A 115 8.43 1.26 14.29
CA ALA A 115 7.09 1.75 14.00
C ALA A 115 6.99 2.20 12.54
N LEU A 116 7.84 3.12 12.10
CA LEU A 116 7.79 3.63 10.72
C LEU A 116 8.10 2.58 9.66
N PHE A 117 8.84 1.53 10.00
CA PHE A 117 8.97 0.35 9.13
C PHE A 117 7.61 -0.35 8.94
N PHE A 118 6.85 -0.60 10.00
CA PHE A 118 5.51 -1.19 9.88
C PHE A 118 4.46 -0.23 9.30
N LEU A 119 4.63 1.08 9.47
CA LEU A 119 3.89 2.07 8.67
C LEU A 119 4.17 1.88 7.18
N GLY A 120 5.43 1.65 6.80
CA GLY A 120 5.82 1.28 5.44
C GLY A 120 5.08 0.03 4.94
N ALA A 121 5.04 -1.04 5.74
CA ALA A 121 4.30 -2.25 5.38
C ALA A 121 2.78 -2.02 5.29
N SER A 122 2.22 -1.07 6.05
CA SER A 122 0.80 -0.71 5.98
C SER A 122 0.49 0.11 4.71
N VAL A 123 1.31 1.11 4.40
CA VAL A 123 1.10 1.97 3.23
C VAL A 123 1.31 1.22 1.91
N HIS A 124 2.11 0.15 1.92
CA HIS A 124 2.18 -0.82 0.83
C HIS A 124 0.78 -1.30 0.42
N LEU A 125 -0.03 -1.76 1.38
CA LEU A 125 -1.38 -2.25 1.11
C LEU A 125 -2.36 -1.13 0.72
N VAL A 126 -2.16 0.10 1.21
CA VAL A 126 -2.91 1.26 0.70
C VAL A 126 -2.65 1.46 -0.81
N GLN A 127 -1.42 1.22 -1.26
CA GLN A 127 -0.99 1.38 -2.65
C GLN A 127 -1.42 0.19 -3.52
N ASP A 128 -1.28 -1.05 -3.03
CA ASP A 128 -1.74 -2.25 -3.75
C ASP A 128 -3.23 -2.18 -4.08
N LEU A 129 -4.03 -1.62 -3.18
CA LEU A 129 -5.47 -1.50 -3.42
C LEU A 129 -5.83 -0.41 -4.45
N CYS A 130 -4.83 0.29 -5.02
CA CYS A 130 -4.94 1.09 -6.23
C CYS A 130 -4.64 0.30 -7.52
N VAL A 131 -4.30 -0.99 -7.44
CA VAL A 131 -4.11 -1.87 -8.61
C VAL A 131 -5.40 -2.67 -8.86
N PRO A 132 -5.90 -2.76 -10.10
CA PRO A 132 -7.20 -3.39 -10.34
C PRO A 132 -7.23 -4.89 -10.00
N HIS A 133 -6.13 -5.60 -10.21
CA HIS A 133 -5.99 -7.03 -9.88
C HIS A 133 -6.13 -7.30 -8.36
N HIS A 134 -5.39 -6.54 -7.53
CA HIS A 134 -5.49 -6.61 -6.07
C HIS A 134 -6.89 -6.29 -5.56
N SER A 135 -7.55 -5.29 -6.14
CA SER A 135 -8.91 -4.86 -5.76
C SER A 135 -10.06 -5.73 -6.30
N ASN A 136 -9.76 -6.73 -7.13
CA ASN A 136 -10.74 -7.72 -7.60
C ASN A 136 -10.43 -9.16 -7.15
N GLY A 137 -9.32 -9.40 -6.44
CA GLY A 137 -8.95 -10.74 -6.01
C GLY A 137 -8.42 -11.63 -7.15
N ILE A 138 -7.75 -11.04 -8.14
CA ILE A 138 -7.29 -11.75 -9.35
C ILE A 138 -5.76 -11.78 -9.37
N ALA A 139 -5.16 -12.96 -9.21
CA ALA A 139 -3.70 -13.12 -9.22
C ALA A 139 -3.08 -13.22 -10.63
N PHE A 140 -3.86 -13.64 -11.64
CA PHE A 140 -3.41 -13.89 -13.01
C PHE A 140 -3.98 -12.84 -13.99
N CYS A 141 -4.10 -13.19 -15.28
CA CYS A 141 -4.77 -12.37 -16.30
C CYS A 141 -4.11 -11.01 -16.59
N GLY A 142 -2.80 -11.01 -16.87
CA GLY A 142 -2.08 -9.78 -17.22
C GLY A 142 -1.53 -9.01 -16.02
N HIS A 143 -1.65 -9.55 -14.80
CA HIS A 143 -1.28 -8.86 -13.57
C HIS A 143 0.19 -8.42 -13.56
N GLN A 144 1.11 -9.37 -13.75
CA GLN A 144 2.55 -9.07 -13.73
C GLN A 144 2.97 -8.20 -14.93
N GLU A 145 2.32 -8.39 -16.07
CA GLU A 145 2.55 -7.60 -17.28
C GLU A 145 2.17 -6.14 -17.06
N TYR A 146 1.01 -5.89 -16.43
CA TYR A 146 0.56 -4.55 -16.07
C TYR A 146 1.49 -3.91 -15.04
N GLU A 147 1.81 -4.61 -13.93
CA GLU A 147 2.71 -4.08 -12.91
C GLU A 147 4.10 -3.76 -13.48
N LYS A 148 4.64 -4.63 -14.33
CA LYS A 148 5.91 -4.40 -15.03
C LYS A 148 5.83 -3.19 -15.97
N TRP A 149 4.73 -3.02 -16.70
CA TRP A 149 4.54 -1.86 -17.55
C TRP A 149 4.47 -0.57 -16.72
N VAL A 150 3.74 -0.56 -15.61
CA VAL A 150 3.67 0.59 -14.69
C VAL A 150 5.07 0.91 -14.15
N ASN A 151 5.85 -0.11 -13.78
CA ASN A 151 7.21 0.10 -13.30
C ASN A 151 8.14 0.79 -14.31
N ASN A 152 7.92 0.57 -15.60
CA ASN A 152 8.69 1.22 -16.65
C ASN A 152 8.18 2.64 -16.98
N ASN A 153 6.98 3.01 -16.52
CA ASN A 153 6.28 4.24 -16.94
C ASN A 153 5.83 5.15 -15.79
N TYR A 154 5.99 4.77 -14.52
CA TYR A 154 5.40 5.47 -13.37
C TYR A 154 5.70 6.97 -13.31
N LYS A 155 6.89 7.38 -13.77
CA LYS A 155 7.32 8.79 -13.76
C LYS A 155 6.39 9.70 -14.58
N LEU A 156 5.76 9.16 -15.63
CA LEU A 156 4.82 9.89 -16.50
C LEU A 156 3.54 10.33 -15.75
N PHE A 157 3.23 9.70 -14.62
CA PHE A 157 1.98 9.90 -13.88
C PHE A 157 2.19 10.60 -12.53
N SER A 158 3.29 11.34 -12.41
CA SER A 158 3.61 12.12 -11.22
C SER A 158 2.55 13.19 -10.96
N VAL A 159 2.02 13.24 -9.73
CA VAL A 159 1.21 14.37 -9.24
C VAL A 159 1.87 15.02 -8.04
N TYR A 160 1.62 16.32 -7.86
CA TYR A 160 2.36 17.16 -6.90
C TYR A 160 1.48 17.83 -5.86
N SER A 161 0.17 17.68 -5.93
CA SER A 161 -0.80 18.33 -5.03
C SER A 161 -2.11 17.55 -4.97
N ASN A 162 -3.03 18.04 -4.13
CA ASN A 162 -4.36 17.49 -3.90
C ASN A 162 -4.33 16.10 -3.26
N GLY A 163 -3.55 15.94 -2.19
CA GLY A 163 -3.63 14.78 -1.32
C GLY A 163 -5.02 14.63 -0.70
N ILE A 164 -5.38 13.41 -0.32
CA ILE A 164 -6.70 13.09 0.22
C ILE A 164 -6.60 13.12 1.75
N TYR A 165 -7.03 14.18 2.45
CA TYR A 165 -6.67 14.37 3.87
C TYR A 165 -7.77 14.08 4.92
N ASN A 166 -9.05 14.19 4.57
CA ASN A 166 -10.15 14.23 5.56
C ASN A 166 -11.27 13.24 5.26
N SER A 167 -10.95 12.10 4.68
CA SER A 167 -11.99 11.19 4.18
C SER A 167 -12.34 10.08 5.16
N PHE A 168 -11.47 9.77 6.14
CA PHE A 168 -11.56 8.55 6.94
C PHE A 168 -11.10 8.75 8.38
N THR A 169 -11.85 8.19 9.33
CA THR A 169 -11.49 8.10 10.75
C THR A 169 -11.03 6.71 11.15
N VAL A 170 -11.42 5.69 10.38
CA VAL A 170 -11.02 4.30 10.58
C VAL A 170 -9.90 3.93 9.60
N PRO A 171 -8.78 3.34 10.06
CA PRO A 171 -7.60 3.10 9.22
C PRO A 171 -7.83 2.31 7.92
N ASP A 172 -8.68 1.28 7.92
CA ASP A 172 -8.90 0.41 6.75
C ASP A 172 -9.90 0.99 5.72
N GLN A 173 -10.56 2.11 6.02
CA GLN A 173 -11.39 2.82 5.04
C GLN A 173 -10.57 3.34 3.87
N TRP A 174 -9.27 3.62 4.07
CA TRP A 174 -8.34 3.98 2.99
C TRP A 174 -8.24 2.87 1.93
N LEU A 175 -8.15 1.61 2.37
CA LEU A 175 -8.10 0.45 1.48
C LEU A 175 -9.42 0.31 0.73
N THR A 176 -10.54 0.41 1.44
CA THR A 176 -11.88 0.27 0.86
C THR A 176 -12.16 1.34 -0.19
N PHE A 177 -11.76 2.59 0.08
CA PHE A 177 -11.90 3.70 -0.86
C PHE A 177 -11.06 3.47 -2.12
N ASN A 178 -9.78 3.15 -1.96
CA ASN A 178 -8.87 2.90 -3.07
C ASN A 178 -9.37 1.72 -3.93
N ALA A 179 -9.75 0.62 -3.29
CA ALA A 179 -10.25 -0.57 -3.96
C ALA A 179 -11.55 -0.30 -4.72
N GLY A 180 -12.45 0.51 -4.15
CA GLY A 180 -13.73 0.88 -4.77
C GLY A 180 -13.56 1.66 -6.08
N ILE A 181 -12.50 2.46 -6.20
CA ILE A 181 -12.12 3.14 -7.44
C ILE A 181 -11.41 2.18 -8.37
N SER A 182 -10.33 1.56 -7.87
CA SER A 182 -9.41 0.71 -8.64
C SER A 182 -10.10 -0.42 -9.36
N ARG A 183 -11.05 -1.09 -8.69
CA ARG A 183 -11.70 -2.28 -9.24
C ARG A 183 -12.39 -2.03 -10.57
N LYS A 184 -12.89 -0.81 -10.80
CA LYS A 184 -13.62 -0.41 -12.02
C LYS A 184 -12.72 -0.39 -13.26
N TYR A 185 -11.41 -0.33 -13.07
CA TYR A 185 -10.43 -0.25 -14.13
C TYR A 185 -9.87 -1.62 -14.54
N LEU A 186 -10.35 -2.71 -13.94
CA LEU A 186 -9.92 -4.06 -14.30
C LEU A 186 -10.02 -4.34 -15.82
N PRO A 187 -11.09 -3.98 -16.54
CA PRO A 187 -11.19 -4.26 -17.98
C PRO A 187 -10.05 -3.69 -18.84
N TYR A 188 -9.39 -2.62 -18.36
CA TYR A 188 -8.27 -1.99 -19.07
C TYR A 188 -6.93 -2.71 -18.88
N VAL A 189 -6.87 -3.62 -17.90
CA VAL A 189 -5.63 -4.30 -17.50
C VAL A 189 -5.75 -5.83 -17.54
N LEU A 190 -6.88 -6.35 -18.02
CA LEU A 190 -7.03 -7.78 -18.29
C LEU A 190 -6.22 -8.19 -19.52
N SER A 191 -5.57 -9.35 -19.45
CA SER A 191 -4.71 -9.90 -20.51
C SER A 191 -3.55 -8.98 -20.89
N THR A 192 -2.84 -9.23 -22.00
CA THR A 192 -1.85 -8.28 -22.53
C THR A 192 -2.58 -7.04 -23.04
N GLY A 193 -2.82 -6.08 -22.14
CA GLY A 193 -3.42 -4.80 -22.48
C GLY A 193 -2.52 -4.03 -23.43
N SER A 194 -3.13 -3.16 -24.23
CA SER A 194 -2.37 -2.22 -25.05
C SER A 194 -1.76 -1.12 -24.17
N ASP A 195 -0.67 -0.51 -24.65
CA ASP A 195 -0.04 0.65 -24.02
C ASP A 195 -1.06 1.78 -23.74
N THR A 196 -2.00 2.02 -24.66
CA THR A 196 -3.09 2.97 -24.49
C THR A 196 -4.03 2.59 -23.35
N SER A 197 -4.38 1.31 -23.24
CA SER A 197 -5.26 0.81 -22.18
C SER A 197 -4.61 0.93 -20.80
N TYR A 198 -3.34 0.55 -20.69
CA TYR A 198 -2.57 0.70 -19.46
C TYR A 198 -2.39 2.16 -19.06
N LYS A 199 -2.16 3.07 -20.02
CA LYS A 199 -2.14 4.52 -19.78
C LYS A 199 -3.46 5.03 -19.22
N MET A 200 -4.60 4.57 -19.73
CA MET A 200 -5.93 4.98 -19.24
C MET A 200 -6.15 4.57 -17.79
N ALA A 201 -5.85 3.32 -17.43
CA ALA A 201 -5.94 2.87 -16.04
C ALA A 201 -4.94 3.61 -15.14
N THR A 202 -3.66 3.61 -15.50
CA THR A 202 -2.56 4.17 -14.69
C THR A 202 -2.72 5.68 -14.50
N GLY A 203 -3.26 6.38 -15.50
CA GLY A 203 -3.54 7.82 -15.47
C GLY A 203 -4.51 8.24 -14.37
N VAL A 204 -5.32 7.31 -13.87
CA VAL A 204 -6.21 7.55 -12.71
C VAL A 204 -5.61 6.95 -11.45
N LEU A 205 -5.12 5.72 -11.53
CA LEU A 205 -4.82 4.90 -10.37
C LEU A 205 -3.48 5.22 -9.71
N LEU A 206 -2.46 5.58 -10.49
CA LEU A 206 -1.17 5.96 -9.92
C LEU A 206 -1.23 7.34 -9.22
N PRO A 207 -1.95 8.34 -9.74
CA PRO A 207 -2.28 9.54 -8.98
C PRO A 207 -3.09 9.27 -7.71
N LEU A 208 -4.06 8.35 -7.76
CA LEU A 208 -4.81 7.92 -6.58
C LEU A 208 -3.87 7.37 -5.50
N ALA A 209 -2.98 6.45 -5.85
CA ALA A 209 -2.00 5.87 -4.93
C ALA A 209 -1.09 6.93 -4.28
N GLN A 210 -0.62 7.91 -5.06
CA GLN A 210 0.21 9.01 -4.54
C GLN A 210 -0.57 9.90 -3.56
N ARG A 211 -1.79 10.31 -3.93
CA ARG A 211 -2.62 11.21 -3.13
C ARG A 211 -3.18 10.56 -1.87
N SER A 212 -3.57 9.29 -1.95
CA SER A 212 -3.98 8.51 -0.79
C SER A 212 -2.80 8.24 0.14
N THR A 213 -1.59 8.00 -0.39
CA THR A 213 -0.39 7.85 0.44
C THR A 213 -0.04 9.14 1.19
N ALA A 214 -0.12 10.31 0.53
CA ALA A 214 0.06 11.61 1.18
C ALA A 214 -0.93 11.80 2.33
N GLY A 215 -2.20 11.51 2.04
CA GLY A 215 -3.27 11.49 3.02
C GLY A 215 -3.00 10.60 4.22
N PHE A 216 -2.65 9.34 3.94
CA PHE A 216 -2.45 8.32 4.94
C PHE A 216 -1.27 8.63 5.87
N PHE A 217 -0.19 9.20 5.33
CA PHE A 217 0.91 9.69 6.15
C PHE A 217 0.49 10.79 7.11
N LYS A 218 -0.31 11.76 6.66
CA LYS A 218 -0.87 12.78 7.55
C LYS A 218 -1.77 12.15 8.61
N PHE A 219 -2.73 11.31 8.18
CA PHE A 219 -3.65 10.60 9.05
C PHE A 219 -2.93 9.82 10.15
N TYR A 220 -1.86 9.08 9.83
CA TYR A 220 -1.12 8.30 10.82
C TYR A 220 -0.61 9.13 11.99
N PHE A 221 -0.01 10.30 11.73
CA PHE A 221 0.49 11.16 12.80
C PHE A 221 -0.61 11.88 13.57
N ASP A 222 -1.68 12.27 12.88
CA ASP A 222 -2.86 12.85 13.53
C ASP A 222 -3.51 11.82 14.47
N TYR A 223 -3.64 10.56 14.01
CA TYR A 223 -4.15 9.43 14.78
C TYR A 223 -3.34 9.19 16.05
N ILE A 224 -2.01 9.17 15.95
CA ILE A 224 -1.10 9.06 17.10
C ILE A 224 -1.27 10.22 18.07
N SER A 225 -1.43 11.44 17.56
CA SER A 225 -1.53 12.64 18.39
C SER A 225 -2.84 12.66 19.17
N ASN A 226 -3.93 12.22 18.53
CA ASN A 226 -5.26 12.10 19.15
C ASN A 226 -5.30 11.02 20.24
N ILE A 227 -4.63 9.87 20.05
CA ILE A 227 -4.52 8.85 21.12
C ILE A 227 -3.83 9.42 22.36
N LYS A 228 -2.80 10.26 22.19
CA LYS A 228 -2.03 10.83 23.29
C LYS A 228 -2.73 11.97 24.02
N GLY A 229 -3.70 12.64 23.37
CA GLY A 229 -4.50 13.71 23.98
C GLY A 229 -5.62 13.22 24.89
N CYS A 230 -5.85 11.91 24.98
CA CYS A 230 -6.87 11.29 25.84
C CYS A 230 -6.32 10.77 27.19
N HIS A 231 -5.10 11.17 27.56
CA HIS A 231 -4.46 10.87 28.85
C HIS A 231 -4.03 12.17 29.53
#